data_AF-S7N6I4-F1
#
_entry.id   AF-S7N6I4-F1
#
_cell.length_a   1.000
_cell.length_b   1.000
_cell.length_c   1.000
_cell.angle_alpha   90.00
_cell.angle_beta   90.00
_cell.angle_gamma   90.00
#
_symmetry.space_group_name_H-M   'P 1'
#
loop_
_entity.id
_entity.type
_entity.pdbx_description
1 polymer ?
#
loop_
_entity_poly.entity_id
_entity_poly.type
_entity_poly.pdbx_seq_one_letter_code
_entity_poly.pdbx_strand_id
1 'polypeptide(L)'
;MEMKNRQVNHARNIWDQAITLPRVNQFWYKYTYMEEMLGNVAGAQQVFERWMEWQPEEQAWHSYINFELRYKEVDQACTIYERFVLVHPDVKNWIKYARSEEKHGYFAHARKVYERAVEFFGDEHMDERLYVAFAKFEENRKESERVRVIYKYALDRISKQEAQELFKNYTIFEKKFGDRWGIEDIIVSKRRFQYEEEVKANPHNYDAWFDYLRLVESDAEAETVREVYERAIANVPPIQEKRHWKRYIYLWVNYALYEELEAKIYEEANKTMRNCEEKEERFMLLESWRNFEDDFGTTSDKERVDKLMPKKVKKRRKVQADDGSDAGWEEYYDYIFPEDAANQLHLKLLALAKLWKKQQQEKEAAEQDPDKDIDESES
;
A
#
# COMPACT_ATOMS: atom_id res chain seq x y z
N MET A 1 56.80 5.72 40.30
CA MET A 1 57.63 5.47 41.50
C MET A 1 56.92 5.87 42.79
N GLU A 2 55.97 6.80 42.78
CA GLU A 2 55.34 7.29 44.02
C GLU A 2 54.28 6.39 44.65
N MET A 3 53.57 5.59 43.85
CA MET A 3 52.65 4.56 44.38
C MET A 3 53.37 3.50 45.22
N LYS A 4 54.64 3.20 44.90
CA LYS A 4 55.46 2.27 45.71
C LYS A 4 55.81 2.85 47.08
N ASN A 5 55.76 4.18 47.23
CA ASN A 5 56.13 4.89 48.45
C ASN A 5 54.92 5.35 49.28
N ARG A 6 53.69 4.89 48.98
CA ARG A 6 52.43 5.25 49.67
C ARG A 6 52.11 6.76 49.71
N GLN A 7 52.75 7.58 48.88
CA GLN A 7 52.48 9.03 48.81
C GLN A 7 51.32 9.32 47.85
N VAL A 8 50.09 9.05 48.31
CA VAL A 8 48.87 9.17 47.48
C VAL A 8 48.59 10.62 47.06
N ASN A 9 48.78 11.59 47.95
CA ASN A 9 48.49 12.99 47.65
C ASN A 9 49.50 13.61 46.66
N HIS A 10 50.77 13.20 46.74
CA HIS A 10 51.78 13.67 45.78
C HIS A 10 51.52 13.09 44.39
N ALA A 11 51.18 11.79 44.33
CA ALA A 11 50.77 11.13 43.10
C ALA A 11 49.53 11.80 42.47
N ARG A 12 48.49 12.15 43.26
CA ARG A 12 47.31 12.89 42.78
C ARG A 12 47.67 14.24 42.18
N ASN A 13 48.50 15.03 42.85
CA ASN A 13 48.94 16.33 42.34
C ASN A 13 49.72 16.20 41.01
N ILE A 14 50.56 15.17 40.88
CA ILE A 14 51.29 14.90 39.63
C ILE A 14 50.32 14.51 38.51
N TRP A 15 49.32 13.66 38.81
CA TRP A 15 48.33 13.27 37.82
C TRP A 15 47.39 14.41 37.43
N ASP A 16 46.97 15.25 38.38
CA ASP A 16 46.19 16.46 38.12
C ASP A 16 46.95 17.42 37.20
N GLN A 17 48.27 17.58 37.41
CA GLN A 17 49.13 18.32 36.50
C GLN A 17 49.25 17.63 35.13
N ALA A 18 49.41 16.31 35.09
CA ALA A 18 49.52 15.56 33.83
C ALA A 18 48.24 15.62 32.99
N ILE A 19 47.08 15.80 33.62
CA ILE A 19 45.77 15.91 32.99
C ILE A 19 45.49 17.29 32.39
N THR A 20 46.15 18.33 32.89
CA THR A 20 46.13 19.65 32.25
C THR A 20 46.82 19.66 30.88
N LEU A 21 47.62 18.63 30.56
CA LEU A 21 48.19 18.44 29.24
C LEU A 21 47.14 17.80 28.30
N PRO A 22 46.67 18.51 27.27
CA PRO A 22 45.55 18.03 26.46
C PRO A 22 45.91 16.78 25.65
N ARG A 23 44.91 15.91 25.46
CA ARG A 23 44.80 14.88 24.38
C ARG A 23 45.55 13.56 24.52
N VAL A 24 46.23 13.27 25.64
CA VAL A 24 46.84 11.94 25.84
C VAL A 24 45.93 11.05 26.69
N ASN A 25 45.09 10.25 26.03
CA ASN A 25 44.16 9.30 26.67
C ASN A 25 44.86 8.35 27.66
N GLN A 26 46.13 8.01 27.43
CA GLN A 26 46.90 7.11 28.30
C GLN A 26 47.08 7.63 29.73
N PHE A 27 47.16 8.95 29.93
CA PHE A 27 47.30 9.51 31.28
C PHE A 27 45.99 9.42 32.06
N TRP A 28 44.87 9.68 31.39
CA TRP A 28 43.54 9.52 31.96
C TRP A 28 43.28 8.07 32.39
N TYR A 29 43.56 7.08 31.52
CA TYR A 29 43.42 5.65 31.88
C TYR A 29 44.26 5.26 33.11
N LYS A 30 45.49 5.76 33.20
CA LYS A 30 46.39 5.44 34.33
C LYS A 30 45.95 6.13 35.62
N TYR A 31 45.36 7.32 35.53
CA TYR A 31 44.84 8.04 36.69
C TYR A 31 43.54 7.44 37.21
N THR A 32 42.59 7.11 36.32
CA THR A 32 41.35 6.43 36.71
C THR A 32 41.65 5.05 37.31
N TYR A 33 42.58 4.30 36.72
CA TYR A 33 43.06 3.03 37.30
C TYR A 33 43.72 3.23 38.67
N MET A 34 44.47 4.31 38.88
CA MET A 34 45.05 4.60 40.19
C MET A 34 43.98 4.86 41.24
N GLU A 35 42.99 5.71 40.96
CA GLU A 35 41.89 5.99 41.91
C GLU A 35 41.02 4.73 42.16
N GLU A 36 40.82 3.88 41.14
CA GLU A 36 40.15 2.58 41.27
C GLU A 36 40.92 1.63 42.22
N MET A 37 42.25 1.53 42.06
CA MET A 37 43.12 0.73 42.94
C MET A 37 43.18 1.24 44.37
N LEU A 38 42.90 2.54 44.59
CA LEU A 38 42.78 3.15 45.91
C LEU A 38 41.39 2.95 46.53
N GLY A 39 40.43 2.39 45.79
CA GLY A 39 39.05 2.20 46.22
C GLY A 39 38.22 3.49 46.28
N ASN A 40 38.72 4.58 45.71
CA ASN A 40 38.06 5.88 45.72
C ASN A 40 37.17 6.07 44.49
N VAL A 41 35.99 5.43 44.51
CA VAL A 41 35.02 5.44 43.40
C VAL A 41 34.60 6.87 43.03
N ALA A 42 34.29 7.71 44.02
CA ALA A 42 33.88 9.10 43.80
C ALA A 42 34.99 9.95 43.16
N GLY A 43 36.26 9.72 43.54
CA GLY A 43 37.41 10.37 42.90
C GLY A 43 37.56 9.94 41.45
N ALA A 44 37.46 8.65 41.17
CA ALA A 44 37.50 8.13 39.81
C ALA A 44 36.38 8.72 38.92
N GLN A 45 35.16 8.88 39.46
CA GLN A 45 34.04 9.54 38.75
C GLN A 45 34.35 10.99 38.39
N GLN A 46 34.88 11.78 39.33
CA GLN A 46 35.27 13.18 39.05
C GLN A 46 36.34 13.28 37.97
N VAL A 47 37.27 12.33 37.95
CA VAL A 47 38.29 12.25 36.90
C VAL A 47 37.66 11.94 35.55
N PHE A 48 36.74 10.98 35.49
CA PHE A 48 36.01 10.68 34.26
C PHE A 48 35.17 11.85 33.77
N GLU A 49 34.45 12.56 34.66
CA GLU A 49 33.68 13.75 34.30
C GLU A 49 34.56 14.84 33.69
N ARG A 50 35.70 15.15 34.33
CA ARG A 50 36.70 16.07 33.79
C ARG A 50 37.28 15.59 32.46
N TRP A 51 37.37 14.29 32.24
CA TRP A 51 37.81 13.74 30.96
C TRP A 51 36.76 13.96 29.86
N MET A 52 35.48 13.78 30.18
CA MET A 52 34.36 13.94 29.23
C MET A 52 34.11 15.39 28.82
N GLU A 53 34.52 16.38 29.63
CA GLU A 53 34.53 17.80 29.25
C GLU A 53 35.33 18.05 27.96
N TRP A 54 36.38 17.26 27.71
CA TRP A 54 37.21 17.36 26.51
C TRP A 54 36.66 16.64 25.29
N GLN A 55 35.47 16.02 25.39
CA GLN A 55 34.83 15.23 24.33
C GLN A 55 35.79 14.20 23.69
N PRO A 56 36.28 13.22 24.47
CA PRO A 56 37.28 12.25 24.00
C PRO A 56 36.69 11.23 23.01
N GLU A 57 37.57 10.45 22.39
CA GLU A 57 37.21 9.36 21.46
C GLU A 57 36.30 8.28 22.10
N GLU A 58 35.59 7.51 21.28
CA GLU A 58 34.62 6.47 21.70
C GLU A 58 35.13 5.54 22.81
N GLN A 59 36.40 5.16 22.75
CA GLN A 59 36.99 4.22 23.71
C GLN A 59 37.00 4.78 25.14
N ALA A 60 37.17 6.10 25.30
CA ALA A 60 37.16 6.74 26.60
C ALA A 60 35.76 6.66 27.23
N TRP A 61 34.71 6.96 26.46
CA TRP A 61 33.32 6.81 26.89
C TRP A 61 32.99 5.38 27.28
N HIS A 62 33.40 4.40 26.48
CA HIS A 62 33.23 2.98 26.80
C HIS A 62 33.94 2.58 28.10
N SER A 63 35.12 3.14 28.38
CA SER A 63 35.84 2.87 29.62
C SER A 63 35.12 3.42 30.85
N TYR A 64 34.48 4.58 30.73
CA TYR A 64 33.70 5.19 31.80
C TYR A 64 32.40 4.41 32.06
N ILE A 65 31.69 4.03 31.01
CA ILE A 65 30.49 3.20 31.10
C ILE A 65 30.83 1.85 31.74
N ASN A 66 31.90 1.19 31.30
CA ASN A 66 32.33 -0.08 31.88
C ASN A 66 32.75 0.07 33.35
N PHE A 67 33.26 1.23 33.76
CA PHE A 67 33.56 1.53 35.15
C PHE A 67 32.27 1.60 35.97
N GLU A 68 31.27 2.38 35.55
CA GLU A 68 29.99 2.46 36.27
C GLU A 68 29.25 1.11 36.34
N LEU A 69 29.29 0.33 35.26
CA LEU A 69 28.72 -1.01 35.24
C LEU A 69 29.41 -1.97 36.23
N ARG A 70 30.71 -1.81 36.53
CA ARG A 70 31.41 -2.59 37.57
C ARG A 70 30.90 -2.26 38.97
N TYR A 71 30.55 -1.00 39.21
CA TYR A 71 30.07 -0.51 40.51
C TYR A 71 28.53 -0.53 40.66
N LYS A 72 27.82 -1.11 39.67
CA LYS A 72 26.37 -1.38 39.67
C LYS A 72 25.46 -0.15 39.66
N GLU A 73 25.98 1.02 39.29
CA GLU A 73 25.17 2.23 39.06
C GLU A 73 24.64 2.23 37.61
N VAL A 74 23.61 1.40 37.35
CA VAL A 74 23.06 1.25 36.00
C VAL A 74 22.39 2.54 35.50
N ASP A 75 21.76 3.30 36.40
CA ASP A 75 21.10 4.58 36.08
C ASP A 75 22.13 5.66 35.68
N GLN A 76 23.31 5.64 36.30
CA GLN A 76 24.41 6.54 35.92
C GLN A 76 25.00 6.15 34.57
N ALA A 77 25.16 4.84 34.31
CA ALA A 77 25.57 4.34 33.00
C ALA A 77 24.62 4.79 31.88
N CYS A 78 23.30 4.79 32.11
CA CYS A 78 22.31 5.31 31.17
C CYS A 78 22.56 6.79 30.87
N THR A 79 22.71 7.62 31.90
CA THR A 79 22.95 9.08 31.76
C THR A 79 24.23 9.35 30.96
N ILE A 80 25.27 8.55 31.16
CA ILE A 80 26.53 8.66 30.41
C ILE A 80 26.33 8.26 28.95
N TYR A 81 25.57 7.21 28.67
CA TYR A 81 25.22 6.82 27.31
C TYR A 81 24.42 7.92 26.58
N GLU A 82 23.48 8.59 27.27
CA GLU A 82 22.75 9.71 26.67
C GLU A 82 23.69 10.85 26.27
N ARG A 83 24.66 11.20 27.12
CA ARG A 83 25.69 12.19 26.80
C ARG A 83 26.61 11.72 25.68
N PHE A 84 27.03 10.46 25.70
CA PHE A 84 27.92 9.87 24.69
C PHE A 84 27.31 9.98 23.28
N VAL A 85 26.03 9.65 23.18
CA VAL A 85 25.29 9.65 21.92
C VAL A 85 25.09 11.07 21.36
N LEU A 86 24.97 12.08 22.23
CA LEU A 86 24.91 13.50 21.81
C LEU A 86 26.27 14.03 21.34
N VAL A 87 27.37 13.57 21.94
CA VAL A 87 28.73 13.99 21.58
C VAL A 87 29.21 13.30 20.29
N HIS A 88 28.84 12.03 20.10
CA HIS A 88 29.17 11.24 18.90
C HIS A 88 27.90 10.66 18.27
N PRO A 89 27.16 11.45 17.47
CA PRO A 89 25.85 11.06 16.91
C PRO A 89 25.93 10.04 15.76
N ASP A 90 26.64 8.93 15.96
CA ASP A 90 26.74 7.85 14.99
C ASP A 90 25.69 6.77 15.27
N VAL A 91 25.08 6.25 14.21
CA VAL A 91 24.08 5.15 14.27
C VAL A 91 24.62 3.94 15.03
N LYS A 92 25.92 3.63 14.88
CA LYS A 92 26.57 2.54 15.61
C LYS A 92 26.52 2.74 17.13
N ASN A 93 26.64 3.98 17.60
CA ASN A 93 26.68 4.31 19.03
C ASN A 93 25.28 4.23 19.64
N TRP A 94 24.25 4.66 18.92
CA TRP A 94 22.84 4.42 19.29
C TRP A 94 22.51 2.93 19.41
N ILE A 95 22.96 2.11 18.45
CA ILE A 95 22.74 0.65 18.49
C ILE A 95 23.47 0.02 19.67
N LYS A 96 24.70 0.44 19.97
CA LYS A 96 25.44 -0.05 21.15
C LYS A 96 24.69 0.29 22.45
N TYR A 97 24.17 1.51 22.56
CA TYR A 97 23.41 1.95 23.73
C TYR A 97 22.12 1.13 23.91
N ALA A 98 21.32 0.96 22.86
CA ALA A 98 20.09 0.18 22.97
C ALA A 98 20.37 -1.31 23.29
N ARG A 99 21.44 -1.89 22.76
CA ARG A 99 21.88 -3.26 23.10
C ARG A 99 22.39 -3.40 24.52
N SER A 100 23.00 -2.36 25.11
CA SER A 100 23.36 -2.41 26.52
C SER A 100 22.12 -2.38 27.40
N GLU A 101 21.13 -1.55 27.11
CA GLU A 101 19.86 -1.53 27.83
C GLU A 101 19.12 -2.88 27.76
N GLU A 102 19.12 -3.53 26.59
CA GLU A 102 18.56 -4.86 26.40
C GLU A 102 19.23 -5.90 27.29
N LYS A 103 20.57 -5.89 27.39
CA LYS A 103 21.33 -6.81 28.25
C LYS A 103 21.03 -6.65 29.73
N HIS A 104 20.75 -5.42 30.17
CA HIS A 104 20.40 -5.13 31.56
C HIS A 104 18.91 -5.36 31.87
N GLY A 105 18.08 -5.62 30.84
CA GLY A 105 16.65 -5.90 31.01
C GLY A 105 15.74 -4.67 31.03
N TYR A 106 16.27 -3.47 30.73
CA TYR A 106 15.50 -2.23 30.65
C TYR A 106 14.86 -2.05 29.27
N PHE A 107 13.95 -2.97 28.91
CA PHE A 107 13.34 -3.02 27.57
C PHE A 107 12.55 -1.75 27.20
N ALA A 108 11.87 -1.13 28.17
CA ALA A 108 11.14 0.11 27.93
C ALA A 108 12.07 1.29 27.61
N HIS A 109 13.24 1.34 28.24
CA HIS A 109 14.25 2.35 27.95
C HIS A 109 14.92 2.07 26.60
N ALA A 110 15.31 0.81 26.32
CA ALA A 110 15.85 0.41 25.01
C ALA A 110 14.95 0.84 23.84
N ARG A 111 13.62 0.71 23.97
CA ARG A 111 12.67 1.18 22.95
C ARG A 111 12.69 2.70 22.80
N LYS A 112 12.62 3.45 23.90
CA LYS A 112 12.72 4.92 23.86
C LYS A 112 14.02 5.40 23.22
N VAL A 113 15.12 4.66 23.42
CA VAL A 113 16.41 4.95 22.78
C VAL A 113 16.32 4.78 21.27
N TYR A 114 15.69 3.70 20.79
CA TYR A 114 15.46 3.50 19.35
C TYR A 114 14.53 4.56 18.76
N GLU A 115 13.42 4.89 19.44
CA GLU A 115 12.50 5.96 19.02
C GLU A 115 13.21 7.30 18.93
N ARG A 116 13.98 7.67 19.96
CA ARG A 116 14.78 8.92 19.98
C ARG A 116 15.85 8.92 18.90
N ALA A 117 16.47 7.77 18.59
CA ALA A 117 17.43 7.67 17.49
C ALA A 117 16.75 7.96 16.15
N VAL A 118 15.57 7.40 15.91
CA VAL A 118 14.79 7.64 14.69
C VAL A 118 14.37 9.11 14.57
N GLU A 119 13.93 9.73 15.67
CA GLU A 119 13.60 11.16 15.70
C GLU A 119 14.82 12.05 15.47
N PHE A 120 15.98 11.68 16.03
CA PHE A 120 17.21 12.47 15.96
C PHE A 120 17.81 12.50 14.55
N PHE A 121 17.87 11.36 13.86
CA PHE A 121 18.41 11.31 12.49
C PHE A 121 17.45 11.90 11.47
N GLY A 122 16.14 11.93 11.78
CA GLY A 122 15.10 12.47 10.89
C GLY A 122 15.13 11.81 9.51
N ASP A 123 14.38 12.37 8.57
CA ASP A 123 14.24 11.77 7.23
C ASP A 123 15.48 11.93 6.32
N GLU A 124 16.47 12.72 6.74
CA GLU A 124 17.62 13.08 5.90
C GLU A 124 18.80 12.09 6.00
N HIS A 125 18.95 11.34 7.10
CA HIS A 125 20.09 10.43 7.32
C HIS A 125 19.65 9.08 7.91
N MET A 126 18.73 8.40 7.22
CA MET A 126 18.19 7.11 7.65
C MET A 126 19.10 5.95 7.23
N ASP A 127 19.89 5.42 8.17
CA ASP A 127 20.71 4.22 7.96
C ASP A 127 19.87 2.94 8.17
N GLU A 128 19.90 2.01 7.19
CA GLU A 128 19.22 0.71 7.22
C GLU A 128 19.55 -0.10 8.49
N ARG A 129 20.75 0.08 9.03
CA ARG A 129 21.25 -0.66 10.20
C ARG A 129 20.47 -0.37 11.47
N LEU A 130 19.97 0.86 11.63
CA LEU A 130 19.18 1.26 12.80
C LEU A 130 17.86 0.51 12.82
N TYR A 131 17.14 0.51 11.70
CA TYR A 131 15.85 -0.15 11.55
C TYR A 131 15.95 -1.67 11.66
N VAL A 132 16.99 -2.26 11.06
CA VAL A 132 17.26 -3.70 11.22
C VAL A 132 17.55 -4.05 12.67
N ALA A 133 18.31 -3.22 13.39
CA ALA A 133 18.58 -3.45 14.81
C ALA A 133 17.31 -3.30 15.66
N PHE A 134 16.48 -2.30 15.37
CA PHE A 134 15.22 -2.06 16.09
C PHE A 134 14.20 -3.18 15.84
N ALA A 135 14.08 -3.64 14.60
CA ALA A 135 13.25 -4.80 14.26
C ALA A 135 13.71 -6.08 14.95
N LYS A 136 15.02 -6.35 15.02
CA LYS A 136 15.57 -7.50 15.76
C LYS A 136 15.30 -7.42 17.27
N PHE A 137 15.33 -6.21 17.83
CA PHE A 137 14.97 -5.99 19.23
C PHE A 137 13.50 -6.35 19.50
N GLU A 138 12.57 -5.87 18.66
CA GLU A 138 11.14 -6.22 18.81
C GLU A 138 10.86 -7.71 18.47
N GLU A 139 11.64 -8.33 17.57
CA GLU A 139 11.62 -9.78 17.30
C GLU A 139 11.98 -10.57 18.57
N ASN A 140 13.04 -10.18 19.30
CA ASN A 140 13.41 -10.80 20.58
C ASN A 140 12.30 -10.66 21.63
N ARG A 141 11.54 -9.57 21.59
CA ARG A 141 10.39 -9.31 22.48
C ARG A 141 9.10 -10.00 22.03
N LYS A 142 9.10 -10.68 20.88
CA LYS A 142 7.94 -11.35 20.25
C LYS A 142 6.79 -10.40 19.89
N GLU A 143 7.09 -9.13 19.64
CA GLU A 143 6.11 -8.11 19.24
C GLU A 143 6.05 -8.04 17.71
N SER A 144 5.52 -9.09 17.08
CA SER A 144 5.53 -9.26 15.62
C SER A 144 4.84 -8.14 14.86
N GLU A 145 3.76 -7.59 15.41
CA GLU A 145 3.02 -6.49 14.76
C GLU A 145 3.83 -5.19 14.73
N ARG A 146 4.59 -4.89 15.79
CA ARG A 146 5.48 -3.71 15.82
C ARG A 146 6.62 -3.85 14.82
N VAL A 147 7.18 -5.05 14.69
CA VAL A 147 8.23 -5.34 13.70
C VAL A 147 7.74 -5.00 12.28
N ARG A 148 6.50 -5.36 11.93
CA ARG A 148 5.90 -5.03 10.63
C ARG A 148 5.78 -3.54 10.41
N VAL A 149 5.27 -2.80 11.41
CA VAL A 149 5.15 -1.34 11.33
C VAL A 149 6.52 -0.68 11.13
N ILE A 150 7.55 -1.14 11.84
CA ILE A 150 8.92 -0.63 11.70
C ILE A 150 9.46 -0.88 10.29
N TYR A 151 9.29 -2.09 9.76
CA TYR A 151 9.74 -2.41 8.40
C TYR A 151 8.98 -1.64 7.33
N LYS A 152 7.65 -1.50 7.45
CA LYS A 152 6.84 -0.68 6.53
C LYS A 152 7.26 0.79 6.57
N TYR A 153 7.39 1.36 7.77
CA TYR A 153 7.85 2.73 7.97
C TYR A 153 9.22 3.00 7.33
N ALA A 154 10.15 2.06 7.51
CA ALA A 154 11.48 2.15 6.91
C ALA A 154 11.44 2.02 5.38
N LEU A 155 10.59 1.17 4.82
CA LEU A 155 10.43 0.99 3.38
C LEU A 155 9.76 2.17 2.66
N ASP A 156 8.88 2.89 3.35
CA ASP A 156 8.19 4.07 2.79
C ASP A 156 9.12 5.29 2.69
N ARG A 157 10.16 5.36 3.53
CA ARG A 157 11.05 6.53 3.64
C ARG A 157 12.46 6.30 3.09
N ILE A 158 12.98 5.08 3.16
CA ILE A 158 14.30 4.74 2.62
C ILE A 158 14.18 4.45 1.13
N SER A 159 15.15 4.93 0.35
CA SER A 159 15.23 4.59 -1.07
C SER A 159 15.34 3.06 -1.23
N LYS A 160 14.55 2.47 -2.12
CA LYS A 160 14.49 1.00 -2.26
C LYS A 160 15.84 0.37 -2.65
N GLN A 161 16.78 1.17 -3.18
CA GLN A 161 18.14 0.76 -3.50
C GLN A 161 19.02 0.59 -2.25
N GLU A 162 18.83 1.43 -1.23
CA GLU A 162 19.52 1.33 0.06
C GLU A 162 18.83 0.34 1.01
N ALA A 163 17.56 0.02 0.78
CA ALA A 163 16.78 -0.90 1.63
C ALA A 163 17.04 -2.40 1.38
N GLN A 164 18.12 -2.79 0.68
CA GLN A 164 18.33 -4.20 0.33
C GLN A 164 18.52 -5.11 1.55
N GLU A 165 19.29 -4.69 2.56
CA GLU A 165 19.49 -5.47 3.78
C GLU A 165 18.19 -5.53 4.60
N LEU A 166 17.46 -4.40 4.63
CA LEU A 166 16.16 -4.30 5.28
C LEU A 166 15.16 -5.30 4.67
N PHE A 167 15.02 -5.34 3.34
CA PHE A 167 14.15 -6.31 2.65
C PHE A 167 14.53 -7.75 2.96
N LYS A 168 15.82 -8.09 2.91
CA LYS A 168 16.29 -9.45 3.21
C LYS A 168 15.88 -9.86 4.63
N ASN A 169 16.09 -8.98 5.61
CA ASN A 169 15.71 -9.24 6.99
C ASN A 169 14.18 -9.31 7.17
N TYR A 170 13.42 -8.46 6.47
CA TYR A 170 11.96 -8.49 6.52
C TYR A 170 11.37 -9.77 5.92
N THR A 171 11.91 -10.25 4.78
CA THR A 171 11.51 -11.53 4.20
C THR A 171 11.83 -12.71 5.13
N ILE A 172 12.97 -12.68 5.81
CA ILE A 172 13.33 -13.70 6.81
C ILE A 172 12.36 -13.65 8.00
N PHE A 173 11.99 -12.45 8.45
CA PHE A 173 11.04 -12.26 9.54
C PHE A 173 9.65 -12.80 9.19
N GLU A 174 9.08 -12.41 8.05
CA GLU A 174 7.76 -12.91 7.63
C GLU A 174 7.78 -14.42 7.34
N LYS A 175 8.88 -14.99 6.88
CA LYS A 175 9.02 -16.45 6.77
C LYS A 175 8.96 -17.16 8.13
N LYS A 176 9.42 -16.52 9.20
CA LYS A 176 9.43 -17.10 10.55
C LYS A 176 8.13 -16.86 11.31
N PHE A 177 7.50 -15.70 11.14
CA PHE A 177 6.41 -15.21 11.98
C PHE A 177 5.14 -14.82 11.21
N GLY A 178 5.18 -14.82 9.88
CA GLY A 178 4.10 -14.35 9.02
C GLY A 178 3.21 -15.47 8.45
N ASP A 179 2.04 -15.05 8.00
CA ASP A 179 1.14 -15.84 7.17
C ASP A 179 1.61 -15.82 5.72
N ARG A 180 1.32 -16.88 4.96
CA ARG A 180 1.73 -17.02 3.56
C ARG A 180 1.35 -15.81 2.70
N TRP A 181 0.19 -15.20 2.96
CA TRP A 181 -0.31 -14.02 2.24
C TRP A 181 0.51 -12.74 2.47
N GLY A 182 0.98 -12.49 3.70
CA GLY A 182 1.81 -11.31 3.98
C GLY A 182 3.17 -11.38 3.30
N ILE A 183 3.74 -12.58 3.19
CA ILE A 183 4.99 -12.84 2.46
C ILE A 183 4.82 -12.57 0.96
N GLU A 184 3.70 -13.00 0.39
CA GLU A 184 3.40 -12.82 -1.04
C GLU A 184 3.29 -11.35 -1.41
N ASP A 185 2.55 -10.54 -0.65
CA ASP A 185 2.38 -9.09 -0.87
C ASP A 185 3.72 -8.32 -0.87
N ILE A 186 4.62 -8.65 0.05
CA ILE A 186 5.95 -8.00 0.14
C ILE A 186 6.86 -8.41 -1.03
N ILE A 187 6.78 -9.67 -1.45
CA ILE A 187 7.55 -10.16 -2.59
C ILE A 187 7.02 -9.54 -3.89
N VAL A 188 5.70 -9.46 -4.04
CA VAL A 188 5.04 -8.85 -5.19
C VAL A 188 5.38 -7.37 -5.27
N SER A 189 5.27 -6.60 -4.18
CA SER A 189 5.64 -5.18 -4.15
C SER A 189 7.12 -4.94 -4.49
N LYS A 190 8.04 -5.80 -4.04
CA LYS A 190 9.47 -5.74 -4.43
C LYS A 190 9.67 -6.03 -5.92
N ARG A 191 9.06 -7.10 -6.43
CA ARG A 191 9.13 -7.46 -7.86
C ARG A 191 8.52 -6.37 -8.73
N ARG A 192 7.40 -5.80 -8.32
CA ARG A 192 6.71 -4.69 -9.00
C ARG A 192 7.64 -3.51 -9.16
N PHE A 193 8.36 -3.13 -8.10
CA PHE A 193 9.32 -2.04 -8.18
C PHE A 193 10.52 -2.37 -9.07
N GLN A 194 11.10 -3.57 -8.95
CA GLN A 194 12.20 -3.98 -9.80
C GLN A 194 11.83 -3.92 -11.28
N TYR A 195 10.68 -4.50 -11.65
CA TYR A 195 10.18 -4.45 -13.02
C TYR A 195 9.86 -3.03 -13.47
N GLU A 196 9.36 -2.17 -12.59
CA GLU A 196 9.11 -0.76 -12.92
C GLU A 196 10.41 0.01 -13.19
N GLU A 197 11.48 -0.22 -12.41
CA GLU A 197 12.81 0.32 -12.69
C GLU A 197 13.39 -0.23 -13.99
N GLU A 198 13.26 -1.54 -14.25
CA GLU A 198 13.75 -2.19 -15.47
C GLU A 198 13.04 -1.64 -16.71
N VAL A 199 11.73 -1.41 -16.62
CA VAL A 199 10.91 -0.79 -17.65
C VAL A 199 11.27 0.68 -17.87
N LYS A 200 11.55 1.45 -16.80
CA LYS A 200 12.01 2.85 -16.92
C LYS A 200 13.40 2.92 -17.55
N ALA A 201 14.30 2.02 -17.18
CA ALA A 201 15.65 1.95 -17.71
C ALA A 201 15.66 1.53 -19.19
N ASN A 202 14.81 0.56 -19.56
CA ASN A 202 14.71 0.04 -20.93
C ASN A 202 13.25 -0.06 -21.39
N PRO A 203 12.62 1.06 -21.83
CA PRO A 203 11.22 1.06 -22.25
C PRO A 203 10.89 0.13 -23.43
N HIS A 204 11.89 -0.21 -24.25
CA HIS A 204 11.72 -1.11 -25.40
C HIS A 204 11.97 -2.59 -25.07
N ASN A 205 12.26 -2.94 -23.81
CA ASN A 205 12.39 -4.32 -23.39
C ASN A 205 11.01 -4.96 -23.12
N TYR A 206 10.41 -5.53 -24.16
CA TYR A 206 9.10 -6.18 -24.05
C TYR A 206 9.05 -7.37 -23.08
N ASP A 207 10.18 -8.05 -22.81
CA ASP A 207 10.19 -9.17 -21.85
C ASP A 207 9.95 -8.67 -20.41
N ALA A 208 10.58 -7.54 -20.04
CA ALA A 208 10.35 -6.91 -18.75
C ALA A 208 8.90 -6.42 -18.60
N TRP A 209 8.29 -5.92 -19.68
CA TRP A 209 6.87 -5.58 -19.71
C TRP A 209 5.97 -6.80 -19.51
N PHE A 210 6.27 -7.94 -20.15
CA PHE A 210 5.48 -9.17 -19.97
C PHE A 210 5.61 -9.76 -18.56
N ASP A 211 6.78 -9.68 -17.94
CA ASP A 211 6.98 -10.11 -16.56
C ASP A 211 6.26 -9.15 -15.58
N TYR A 212 6.28 -7.85 -15.85
CA TYR A 212 5.55 -6.84 -15.08
C TYR A 212 4.03 -7.05 -15.17
N LEU A 213 3.51 -7.22 -16.38
CA LEU A 213 2.06 -7.41 -16.63
C LEU A 213 1.52 -8.64 -15.93
N ARG A 214 2.21 -9.80 -16.04
CA ARG A 214 1.79 -11.03 -15.35
C ARG A 214 1.73 -10.88 -13.83
N LEU A 215 2.60 -10.05 -13.26
CA LEU A 215 2.59 -9.77 -11.83
C LEU A 215 1.39 -8.88 -11.46
N VAL A 216 1.12 -7.84 -12.26
CA VAL A 216 0.05 -6.87 -12.02
C VAL A 216 -1.33 -7.51 -12.26
N GLU A 217 -1.49 -8.37 -13.26
CA GLU A 217 -2.72 -9.15 -13.49
C GLU A 217 -3.10 -10.02 -12.29
N SER A 218 -2.11 -10.58 -11.59
CA SER A 218 -2.36 -11.49 -10.47
C SER A 218 -2.75 -10.81 -9.15
N ASP A 219 -2.42 -9.53 -8.99
CA ASP A 219 -2.43 -8.86 -7.67
C ASP A 219 -3.17 -7.50 -7.67
N ALA A 220 -3.31 -6.85 -8.83
CA ALA A 220 -3.72 -5.45 -8.91
C ALA A 220 -5.16 -5.27 -9.42
N GLU A 221 -5.75 -4.11 -9.09
CA GLU A 221 -7.09 -3.74 -9.54
C GLU A 221 -7.13 -3.45 -11.05
N ALA A 222 -8.29 -3.66 -11.67
CA ALA A 222 -8.42 -3.61 -13.14
C ALA A 222 -7.97 -2.29 -13.77
N GLU A 223 -8.21 -1.16 -13.09
CA GLU A 223 -7.77 0.15 -13.55
C GLU A 223 -6.24 0.26 -13.63
N THR A 224 -5.54 -0.26 -12.61
CA THR A 224 -4.06 -0.26 -12.59
C THR A 224 -3.47 -1.19 -13.65
N VAL A 225 -4.13 -2.30 -13.96
CA VAL A 225 -3.71 -3.21 -15.04
C VAL A 225 -3.82 -2.50 -16.40
N ARG A 226 -4.93 -1.80 -16.65
CA ARG A 226 -5.13 -0.98 -17.87
C ARG A 226 -4.05 0.08 -18.02
N GLU A 227 -3.77 0.86 -16.98
CA GLU A 227 -2.73 1.89 -17.01
C GLU A 227 -1.36 1.30 -17.40
N VAL A 228 -1.01 0.11 -16.88
CA VAL A 228 0.25 -0.57 -17.21
C VAL A 228 0.25 -1.04 -18.67
N TYR A 229 -0.86 -1.58 -19.16
CA TYR A 229 -1.01 -1.98 -20.56
C TYR A 229 -0.91 -0.78 -21.51
N GLU A 230 -1.59 0.33 -21.23
CA GLU A 230 -1.52 1.56 -22.01
C GLU A 230 -0.09 2.12 -22.07
N ARG A 231 0.61 2.12 -20.94
CA ARG A 231 2.03 2.51 -20.87
C ARG A 231 2.93 1.57 -21.67
N ALA A 232 2.68 0.27 -21.66
CA ALA A 232 3.44 -0.69 -22.45
C ALA A 232 3.22 -0.47 -23.95
N ILE A 233 1.98 -0.22 -24.37
CA ILE A 233 1.57 0.03 -25.75
C ILE A 233 2.12 1.37 -26.28
N ALA A 234 2.22 2.39 -25.43
CA ALA A 234 2.81 3.68 -25.83
C ALA A 234 4.27 3.54 -26.33
N ASN A 235 4.98 2.47 -25.92
CA ASN A 235 6.34 2.18 -26.35
C ASN A 235 6.38 1.42 -27.67
N VAL A 236 6.07 2.12 -28.76
CA VAL A 236 6.12 1.58 -30.13
C VAL A 236 7.56 1.16 -30.48
N PRO A 237 7.78 -0.05 -31.04
CA PRO A 237 9.12 -0.51 -31.40
C PRO A 237 9.79 0.45 -32.39
N PRO A 238 10.97 1.03 -32.05
CA PRO A 238 11.67 1.96 -32.96
C PRO A 238 12.39 1.22 -34.10
N ILE A 239 12.64 -0.09 -33.97
CA ILE A 239 13.41 -0.90 -34.90
C ILE A 239 12.47 -1.78 -35.74
N GLN A 240 12.66 -1.84 -37.06
CA GLN A 240 11.90 -2.70 -37.98
C GLN A 240 12.29 -4.19 -37.91
N GLU A 241 12.71 -4.67 -36.75
CA GLU A 241 13.00 -6.08 -36.54
C GLU A 241 11.71 -6.84 -36.23
N LYS A 242 11.42 -7.88 -37.03
CA LYS A 242 10.20 -8.69 -36.91
C LYS A 242 9.98 -9.26 -35.50
N ARG A 243 11.03 -9.45 -34.70
CA ARG A 243 10.94 -10.00 -33.34
C ARG A 243 10.23 -9.03 -32.38
N HIS A 244 10.60 -7.76 -32.40
CA HIS A 244 10.01 -6.74 -31.53
C HIS A 244 8.55 -6.45 -31.90
N TRP A 245 8.24 -6.42 -33.21
CA TRP A 245 6.88 -6.29 -33.70
C TRP A 245 5.98 -7.47 -33.33
N LYS A 246 6.48 -8.72 -33.38
CA LYS A 246 5.73 -9.87 -32.89
C LYS A 246 5.38 -9.71 -31.41
N ARG A 247 6.33 -9.29 -30.57
CA ARG A 247 6.10 -9.07 -29.13
C ARG A 247 5.14 -7.92 -28.86
N TYR A 248 5.23 -6.85 -29.62
CA TYR A 248 4.27 -5.74 -29.55
C TYR A 248 2.85 -6.18 -29.92
N ILE A 249 2.69 -7.01 -30.96
CA ILE A 249 1.40 -7.62 -31.30
C ILE A 249 0.90 -8.51 -30.16
N TYR A 250 1.78 -9.32 -29.54
CA TYR A 250 1.40 -10.11 -28.37
C TYR A 250 0.95 -9.27 -27.17
N LEU A 251 1.54 -8.09 -26.96
CA LEU A 251 1.07 -7.14 -25.94
C LEU A 251 -0.36 -6.69 -26.20
N TRP A 252 -0.69 -6.36 -27.45
CA TRP A 252 -2.06 -6.03 -27.85
C TRP A 252 -3.03 -7.19 -27.71
N VAL A 253 -2.60 -8.41 -28.08
CA VAL A 253 -3.40 -9.62 -27.92
C VAL A 253 -3.67 -9.91 -26.43
N ASN A 254 -2.65 -9.78 -25.58
CA ASN A 254 -2.82 -9.96 -24.14
C ASN A 254 -3.71 -8.88 -23.53
N TYR A 255 -3.60 -7.62 -23.98
CA TYR A 255 -4.47 -6.55 -23.52
C TYR A 255 -5.94 -6.80 -23.89
N ALA A 256 -6.19 -7.18 -25.16
CA ALA A 256 -7.53 -7.53 -25.62
C ALA A 256 -8.08 -8.72 -24.82
N LEU A 257 -7.26 -9.75 -24.60
CA LEU A 257 -7.65 -10.93 -23.85
C LEU A 257 -7.94 -10.63 -22.36
N TYR A 258 -7.15 -9.75 -21.74
CA TYR A 258 -7.38 -9.28 -20.37
C TYR A 258 -8.69 -8.49 -20.25
N GLU A 259 -8.91 -7.54 -21.15
CA GLU A 259 -10.13 -6.71 -21.18
C GLU A 259 -11.39 -7.55 -21.45
N GLU A 260 -11.26 -8.59 -22.27
CA GLU A 260 -12.35 -9.51 -22.59
C GLU A 260 -12.65 -10.52 -21.48
N LEU A 261 -11.64 -11.12 -20.84
CA LEU A 261 -11.83 -12.18 -19.84
C LEU A 261 -11.99 -11.66 -18.41
N GLU A 262 -11.23 -10.65 -18.02
CA GLU A 262 -11.10 -10.25 -16.61
C GLU A 262 -11.80 -8.92 -16.31
N ALA A 263 -11.79 -7.98 -17.26
CA ALA A 263 -12.35 -6.64 -17.04
C ALA A 263 -13.87 -6.52 -17.23
N LYS A 264 -14.55 -7.62 -17.60
CA LYS A 264 -16.03 -7.71 -17.74
C LYS A 264 -16.63 -6.56 -18.57
N ILE A 265 -15.92 -6.09 -19.60
CA ILE A 265 -16.36 -4.96 -20.43
C ILE A 265 -17.78 -5.16 -20.95
N TYR A 266 -18.14 -6.37 -21.37
CA TYR A 266 -19.48 -6.65 -21.87
C TYR A 266 -20.58 -6.40 -20.82
N GLU A 267 -20.31 -6.60 -19.53
CA GLU A 267 -21.24 -6.27 -18.45
C GLU A 267 -21.39 -4.75 -18.28
N GLU A 268 -20.29 -4.01 -18.32
CA GLU A 268 -20.28 -2.54 -18.19
C GLU A 268 -20.93 -1.87 -19.42
N ALA A 269 -20.60 -2.34 -20.61
CA ALA A 269 -21.22 -1.93 -21.87
C ALA A 269 -22.72 -2.23 -21.89
N ASN A 270 -23.14 -3.42 -21.42
CA ASN A 270 -24.57 -3.73 -21.33
C ASN A 270 -25.26 -2.83 -20.29
N LYS A 271 -24.64 -2.52 -19.15
CA LYS A 271 -25.19 -1.60 -18.12
C LYS A 271 -25.38 -0.18 -18.67
N THR A 272 -24.39 0.36 -19.38
CA THR A 272 -24.46 1.70 -19.96
C THR A 272 -25.51 1.77 -21.07
N MET A 273 -25.57 0.76 -21.95
CA MET A 273 -26.57 0.66 -23.02
C MET A 273 -28.01 0.40 -22.53
N ARG A 274 -28.23 0.13 -21.23
CA ARG A 274 -29.60 0.05 -20.66
C ARG A 274 -30.39 1.35 -20.86
N ASN A 275 -29.70 2.48 -20.87
CA ASN A 275 -30.32 3.81 -20.94
C ASN A 275 -30.33 4.38 -22.37
N CYS A 276 -29.80 3.66 -23.36
CA CYS A 276 -29.78 4.09 -24.75
C CYS A 276 -31.11 3.75 -25.43
N GLU A 277 -31.61 4.67 -26.28
CA GLU A 277 -32.86 4.48 -27.02
C GLU A 277 -32.73 3.43 -28.14
N GLU A 278 -31.51 3.21 -28.63
CA GLU A 278 -31.17 2.28 -29.70
C GLU A 278 -31.05 0.84 -29.18
N LYS A 279 -32.17 0.13 -29.18
CA LYS A 279 -32.27 -1.26 -28.69
C LYS A 279 -31.57 -2.29 -29.57
N GLU A 280 -31.38 -1.98 -30.85
CA GLU A 280 -30.72 -2.86 -31.80
C GLU A 280 -29.21 -2.94 -31.54
N GLU A 281 -28.56 -1.82 -31.22
CA GLU A 281 -27.15 -1.76 -30.85
C GLU A 281 -26.87 -2.56 -29.56
N ARG A 282 -27.75 -2.43 -28.57
CA ARG A 282 -27.68 -3.24 -27.35
C ARG A 282 -27.86 -4.74 -27.62
N PHE A 283 -28.72 -5.11 -28.58
CA PHE A 283 -28.86 -6.51 -29.00
C PHE A 283 -27.59 -7.04 -29.68
N MET A 284 -27.01 -6.26 -30.60
CA MET A 284 -25.74 -6.61 -31.27
C MET A 284 -24.61 -6.82 -30.25
N LEU A 285 -24.54 -5.96 -29.22
CA LEU A 285 -23.60 -6.13 -28.11
C LEU A 285 -23.82 -7.45 -27.37
N LEU A 286 -25.06 -7.79 -27.02
CA LEU A 286 -25.37 -9.06 -26.33
C LEU A 286 -25.10 -10.28 -27.22
N GLU A 287 -25.31 -10.18 -28.52
CA GLU A 287 -24.97 -11.23 -29.48
C GLU A 287 -23.45 -11.43 -29.56
N SER A 288 -22.67 -10.35 -29.60
CA SER A 288 -21.21 -10.44 -29.54
C SER A 288 -20.72 -11.04 -28.22
N TRP A 289 -21.31 -10.64 -27.09
CA TRP A 289 -20.99 -11.20 -25.78
C TRP A 289 -21.32 -12.70 -25.72
N ARG A 290 -22.47 -13.10 -26.25
CA ARG A 290 -22.87 -14.50 -26.31
C ARG A 290 -21.91 -15.35 -27.14
N ASN A 291 -21.52 -14.89 -28.33
CA ASN A 291 -20.57 -15.59 -29.18
C ASN A 291 -19.20 -15.74 -28.50
N PHE A 292 -18.77 -14.71 -27.77
CA PHE A 292 -17.55 -14.76 -26.98
C PHE A 292 -17.63 -15.79 -25.84
N GLU A 293 -18.70 -15.75 -25.05
CA GLU A 293 -18.93 -16.77 -24.01
C GLU A 293 -19.03 -18.16 -24.63
N ASP A 294 -19.49 -18.28 -25.89
CA ASP A 294 -19.57 -19.55 -26.57
C ASP A 294 -18.21 -20.20 -26.84
N ASP A 295 -17.22 -19.38 -27.19
CA ASP A 295 -15.86 -19.79 -27.51
C ASP A 295 -14.96 -19.95 -26.26
N PHE A 296 -15.12 -19.07 -25.26
CA PHE A 296 -14.20 -18.96 -24.11
C PHE A 296 -14.86 -19.11 -22.74
N GLY A 297 -16.18 -18.98 -22.64
CA GLY A 297 -16.93 -18.93 -21.39
C GLY A 297 -17.29 -20.28 -20.77
N THR A 298 -17.66 -20.26 -19.49
CA THR A 298 -18.18 -21.45 -18.80
C THR A 298 -19.66 -21.67 -19.08
N THR A 299 -20.18 -22.87 -18.84
CA THR A 299 -21.62 -23.15 -18.99
C THR A 299 -22.49 -22.21 -18.16
N SER A 300 -22.01 -21.79 -16.98
CA SER A 300 -22.70 -20.82 -16.12
C SER A 300 -22.75 -19.41 -16.73
N ASP A 301 -21.68 -18.97 -17.39
CA ASP A 301 -21.61 -17.65 -18.01
C ASP A 301 -22.49 -17.56 -19.25
N LYS A 302 -22.49 -18.61 -20.07
CA LYS A 302 -23.42 -18.76 -21.20
C LYS A 302 -24.88 -18.66 -20.75
N GLU A 303 -25.26 -19.40 -19.72
CA GLU A 303 -26.63 -19.35 -19.17
C GLU A 303 -27.00 -17.96 -18.64
N ARG A 304 -26.03 -17.21 -18.11
CA ARG A 304 -26.24 -15.86 -17.61
C ARG A 304 -26.47 -14.87 -18.74
N VAL A 305 -25.70 -14.94 -19.83
CA VAL A 305 -25.88 -14.08 -21.01
C VAL A 305 -27.18 -14.44 -21.74
N ASP A 306 -27.52 -15.73 -21.85
CA ASP A 306 -28.77 -16.20 -22.45
C ASP A 306 -30.02 -15.63 -21.74
N LYS A 307 -29.95 -15.45 -20.41
CA LYS A 307 -31.03 -14.82 -19.63
C LYS A 307 -31.20 -13.33 -19.91
N LEU A 308 -30.19 -12.66 -20.47
CA LEU A 308 -30.22 -11.24 -20.81
C LEU A 308 -30.70 -10.98 -22.25
N MET A 309 -30.76 -12.02 -23.09
CA MET A 309 -31.11 -11.90 -24.50
C MET A 309 -32.56 -11.39 -24.70
N PRO A 310 -32.77 -10.38 -25.56
CA PRO A 310 -34.10 -9.86 -25.84
C PRO A 310 -34.91 -10.77 -26.76
N LYS A 311 -36.23 -10.62 -26.71
CA LYS A 311 -37.15 -11.21 -27.68
C LYS A 311 -37.38 -10.24 -28.84
N LYS A 312 -37.11 -10.69 -30.07
CA LYS A 312 -37.41 -9.95 -31.29
C LYS A 312 -38.90 -10.06 -31.61
N VAL A 313 -39.60 -8.92 -31.68
CA VAL A 313 -41.04 -8.84 -31.96
C VAL A 313 -41.27 -7.95 -33.16
N LYS A 314 -42.14 -8.38 -34.08
CA LYS A 314 -42.54 -7.57 -35.24
C LYS A 314 -43.65 -6.61 -34.83
N LYS A 315 -43.43 -5.30 -35.00
CA LYS A 315 -44.40 -4.24 -34.74
C LYS A 315 -44.70 -3.44 -36.00
N ARG A 316 -45.81 -2.72 -35.99
CA ARG A 316 -46.23 -1.83 -37.08
C ARG A 316 -46.36 -0.43 -36.53
N ARG A 317 -45.64 0.54 -37.11
CA ARG A 317 -45.82 1.97 -36.80
C ARG A 317 -46.50 2.65 -37.96
N LYS A 318 -47.35 3.63 -37.67
CA LYS A 318 -47.88 4.51 -38.72
C LYS A 318 -46.76 5.45 -39.15
N VAL A 319 -46.54 5.52 -40.46
CA VAL A 319 -45.64 6.51 -41.06
C VAL A 319 -46.50 7.68 -41.51
N GLN A 320 -46.12 8.88 -41.10
CA GLN A 320 -46.72 10.11 -41.62
C GLN A 320 -45.83 10.64 -42.74
N ALA A 321 -46.44 11.08 -43.84
CA ALA A 321 -45.74 11.84 -44.88
C ALA A 321 -45.35 13.22 -44.33
N ASP A 322 -44.42 13.91 -45.01
CA ASP A 322 -43.96 15.27 -44.63
C ASP A 322 -45.11 16.30 -44.55
N ASP A 323 -46.24 16.03 -45.22
CA ASP A 323 -47.48 16.83 -45.16
C ASP A 323 -48.46 16.42 -44.03
N GLY A 324 -48.06 15.51 -43.13
CA GLY A 324 -48.88 15.04 -42.02
C GLY A 324 -50.02 14.07 -42.40
N SER A 325 -50.10 13.64 -43.66
CA SER A 325 -51.06 12.62 -44.11
C SER A 325 -50.57 11.20 -43.77
N ASP A 326 -51.49 10.30 -43.41
CA ASP A 326 -51.18 8.89 -43.07
C ASP A 326 -50.60 8.18 -44.32
N ALA A 327 -49.28 7.96 -44.33
CA ALA A 327 -48.53 7.36 -45.44
C ALA A 327 -48.46 5.82 -45.38
N GLY A 328 -49.23 5.21 -44.48
CA GLY A 328 -49.33 3.76 -44.32
C GLY A 328 -48.64 3.23 -43.07
N TRP A 329 -48.48 1.90 -43.02
CA TRP A 329 -47.88 1.19 -41.88
C TRP A 329 -46.52 0.65 -42.27
N GLU A 330 -45.48 1.01 -41.53
CA GLU A 330 -44.15 0.42 -41.66
C GLU A 330 -43.99 -0.70 -40.63
N GLU A 331 -43.58 -1.87 -41.11
CA GLU A 331 -43.24 -3.00 -40.26
C GLU A 331 -41.79 -2.87 -39.80
N TYR A 332 -41.57 -2.83 -38.49
CA TYR A 332 -40.23 -2.77 -37.89
C TYR A 332 -40.08 -3.84 -36.82
N TYR A 333 -38.85 -4.25 -36.56
CA TYR A 333 -38.54 -5.15 -35.47
C TYR A 333 -38.23 -4.33 -34.21
N ASP A 334 -38.83 -4.71 -33.09
CA ASP A 334 -38.55 -4.16 -31.77
C ASP A 334 -38.00 -5.27 -30.88
N TYR A 335 -37.02 -4.94 -30.05
CA TYR A 335 -36.39 -5.88 -29.13
C TYR A 335 -36.93 -5.62 -27.72
N ILE A 336 -37.47 -6.65 -27.08
CA ILE A 336 -38.00 -6.58 -25.72
C ILE A 336 -37.03 -7.32 -24.80
N PHE A 337 -36.28 -6.56 -23.99
CA PHE A 337 -35.39 -7.14 -22.99
C PHE A 337 -36.20 -7.70 -21.81
N PRO A 338 -35.74 -8.79 -21.16
CA PRO A 338 -36.45 -9.41 -20.04
C PRO A 338 -36.78 -8.45 -18.88
N GLU A 339 -35.90 -7.48 -18.60
CA GLU A 339 -36.09 -6.46 -17.57
C GLU A 339 -37.19 -5.43 -17.97
N ASP A 340 -37.27 -5.06 -19.25
CA ASP A 340 -38.27 -4.11 -19.76
C ASP A 340 -39.68 -4.71 -19.81
N ALA A 341 -39.77 -6.03 -19.97
CA ALA A 341 -41.05 -6.74 -19.93
C ALA A 341 -41.75 -6.61 -18.57
N ALA A 342 -40.97 -6.57 -17.47
CA ALA A 342 -41.50 -6.35 -16.13
C ALA A 342 -42.00 -4.89 -15.96
N ASN A 343 -41.28 -3.91 -16.49
CA ASN A 343 -41.70 -2.51 -16.48
C ASN A 343 -42.97 -2.28 -17.33
N GLN A 344 -43.12 -2.97 -18.46
CA GLN A 344 -44.35 -2.91 -19.27
C GLN A 344 -45.59 -3.44 -18.53
N LEU A 345 -45.45 -4.50 -17.71
CA LEU A 345 -46.55 -5.02 -16.90
C LEU A 345 -47.00 -4.00 -15.85
N HIS A 346 -46.05 -3.32 -15.20
CA HIS A 346 -46.34 -2.27 -14.22
C HIS A 346 -47.09 -1.09 -14.87
N LEU A 347 -46.65 -0.63 -16.04
CA LEU A 347 -47.32 0.45 -16.80
C LEU A 347 -48.75 0.11 -17.20
N LYS A 348 -49.00 -1.13 -17.65
CA LYS A 348 -50.36 -1.60 -17.99
C LYS A 348 -51.28 -1.63 -16.76
N LEU A 349 -50.76 -2.04 -15.61
CA LEU A 349 -51.51 -2.11 -14.37
C LEU A 349 -51.87 -0.70 -13.86
N LEU A 350 -50.96 0.26 -13.98
CA LEU A 350 -51.21 1.69 -13.71
C LEU A 350 -52.27 2.29 -14.65
N ALA A 351 -52.20 1.97 -15.94
CA ALA A 351 -53.19 2.43 -16.91
C ALA A 351 -54.60 1.88 -16.61
N LEU A 352 -54.68 0.59 -16.27
CA LEU A 352 -55.93 -0.07 -15.85
C LEU A 352 -56.47 0.52 -14.55
N ALA A 353 -55.62 0.81 -13.56
CA ALA A 353 -56.01 1.45 -12.32
C ALA A 353 -56.56 2.88 -12.55
N LYS A 354 -55.97 3.64 -13.47
CA LYS A 354 -56.45 4.98 -13.86
C LYS A 354 -57.80 4.91 -14.57
N LEU A 355 -58.00 3.93 -15.46
CA LEU A 355 -59.27 3.68 -16.13
C LEU A 355 -60.36 3.27 -15.13
N TRP A 356 -60.05 2.39 -14.19
CA TRP A 356 -60.97 1.98 -13.13
C TRP A 356 -61.40 3.16 -12.25
N LYS A 357 -60.44 4.00 -11.84
CA LYS A 357 -60.73 5.22 -11.07
C LYS A 357 -61.63 6.19 -11.85
N LYS A 358 -61.39 6.35 -13.15
CA LYS A 358 -62.22 7.19 -14.01
C LYS A 358 -63.65 6.65 -14.11
N GLN A 359 -63.83 5.34 -14.29
CA GLN A 359 -65.15 4.70 -14.31
C GLN A 359 -65.87 4.84 -12.97
N GLN A 360 -65.14 4.82 -11.85
CA GLN A 360 -65.71 5.00 -10.53
C GLN A 360 -66.18 6.44 -10.31
N GLN A 361 -65.40 7.42 -10.77
CA GLN A 361 -65.79 8.83 -10.78
C GLN A 361 -66.99 9.10 -11.71
N GLU A 362 -67.06 8.44 -12.87
CA GLU A 362 -68.20 8.53 -13.78
C GLU A 362 -69.46 7.91 -13.18
N LYS A 363 -69.35 6.82 -12.42
CA LYS A 363 -70.46 6.22 -11.67
C LYS A 363 -70.93 7.07 -10.50
N GLU A 364 -70.01 7.64 -9.71
CA GLU A 364 -70.33 8.56 -8.62
C GLU A 364 -70.99 9.85 -9.14
N ALA A 365 -70.56 10.35 -10.30
CA ALA A 365 -71.20 11.48 -10.97
C ALA A 365 -72.60 11.15 -11.51
N ALA A 366 -72.83 9.92 -11.99
CA ALA A 366 -74.15 9.46 -12.43
C ALA A 366 -75.13 9.19 -11.27
N GLU A 367 -74.64 8.79 -10.09
CA GLU A 367 -75.47 8.63 -8.88
C GLU A 367 -75.82 9.95 -8.19
N GLN A 368 -75.04 11.03 -8.42
CA GLN A 368 -75.30 12.36 -7.86
C GLN A 368 -76.28 13.21 -8.68
N ASP A 369 -76.64 12.81 -9.89
CA ASP A 369 -77.65 13.50 -10.73
C ASP A 369 -78.60 12.49 -11.40
N PRO A 370 -79.59 11.94 -10.68
CA PRO A 370 -80.52 10.96 -11.22
C PRO A 370 -81.63 11.56 -12.12
N ASP A 371 -81.64 12.87 -12.39
CA ASP A 371 -82.81 13.58 -12.94
C ASP A 371 -82.55 14.30 -14.28
N LYS A 372 -81.58 13.84 -15.08
CA LYS A 372 -81.31 14.43 -16.42
C LYS A 372 -82.08 13.79 -17.58
N ASP A 373 -82.90 12.77 -17.33
CA ASP A 373 -83.73 12.11 -18.35
C ASP A 373 -85.24 12.36 -18.16
N ILE A 374 -85.63 13.45 -17.48
CA ILE A 374 -87.04 13.88 -17.37
C ILE A 374 -87.20 15.36 -17.74
N ASP A 375 -86.80 15.76 -18.95
CA ASP A 375 -87.32 17.01 -19.53
C ASP A 375 -87.17 17.12 -21.06
N GLU A 376 -87.71 16.17 -21.84
CA GLU A 376 -88.06 16.41 -23.26
C GLU A 376 -89.36 15.70 -23.66
N SER A 377 -90.40 15.81 -22.81
CA SER A 377 -91.76 15.47 -23.23
C SER A 377 -92.79 16.38 -22.54
N GLU A 378 -92.81 17.67 -22.92
CA GLU A 378 -94.01 18.54 -23.00
C GLU A 378 -93.60 20.00 -23.24
N SER A 379 -93.64 20.43 -24.50
CA SER A 379 -94.15 21.75 -24.98
C SER A 379 -93.85 21.96 -26.46
#